data_AF-A0A7X9J4X1-F1
#
_entry.id   AF-A0A7X9J4X1-F1
#
_cell.length_a   1.000
_cell.length_b   1.000
_cell.length_c   1.000
_cell.angle_alpha   90.00
_cell.angle_beta   90.00
_cell.angle_gamma   90.00
#
_symmetry.space_group_name_H-M   'P 1'
#
loop_
_entity.id
_entity.type
_entity.pdbx_description
1 polymer ?
#
loop_
_entity_poly.entity_id
_entity_poly.type
_entity_poly.pdbx_seq_one_letter_code
_entity_poly.pdbx_strand_id
1 'polypeptide(L)'
;RPLISAVIRNRMKIGMRLQIDATVQYVIGHRSRLLYHDLEVYSPYNTYRKAGLPPGPICNPGLPCIEAALNPADVPYLYYVARPDGSHVFTETLNDHNRATDNVRNGAGN
;
A
#
# COMPACT_ATOMS: atom_id res chain seq x y z
N ARG A 1 -8.14 4.93 -7.13
CA ARG A 1 -7.81 3.53 -7.51
C ARG A 1 -6.67 3.49 -8.56
N PRO A 2 -6.73 4.19 -9.72
CA PRO A 2 -5.65 4.13 -10.73
C PRO A 2 -4.28 4.56 -10.21
N LEU A 3 -4.22 5.57 -9.32
CA LEU A 3 -2.97 6.03 -8.69
C LEU A 3 -2.35 4.98 -7.75
N ILE A 4 -3.17 4.25 -6.98
CA ILE A 4 -2.67 3.17 -6.11
C ILE A 4 -2.10 2.04 -6.97
N SER A 5 -2.81 1.69 -8.06
CA SER A 5 -2.32 0.70 -9.03
C SER A 5 -0.98 1.13 -9.66
N ALA A 6 -0.83 2.43 -9.98
CA ALA A 6 0.43 2.99 -10.46
C ALA A 6 1.57 2.81 -9.45
N VAL A 7 1.35 3.13 -8.16
CA VAL A 7 2.35 2.93 -7.10
C VAL A 7 2.78 1.46 -7.02
N ILE A 8 1.83 0.51 -7.03
CA ILE A 8 2.14 -0.92 -7.00
C ILE A 8 2.98 -1.31 -8.23
N ARG A 9 2.56 -0.89 -9.43
CA ARG A 9 3.31 -1.16 -10.67
C ARG A 9 4.73 -0.58 -10.63
N ASN A 10 4.86 0.67 -10.20
CA ASN A 10 6.15 1.36 -10.17
C ASN A 10 7.11 0.70 -9.19
N ARG A 11 6.63 0.32 -7.99
CA ARG A 11 7.43 -0.43 -7.01
C ARG A 11 7.89 -1.79 -7.57
N MET A 12 6.99 -2.53 -8.21
CA MET A 12 7.35 -3.81 -8.83
C MET A 12 8.42 -3.65 -9.91
N LYS A 13 8.30 -2.64 -10.78
CA LYS A 13 9.27 -2.37 -11.86
C LYS A 13 10.70 -2.18 -11.34
N ILE A 14 10.85 -1.61 -10.14
CA ILE A 14 12.17 -1.34 -9.53
C ILE A 14 12.56 -2.36 -8.44
N GLY A 15 11.80 -3.46 -8.28
CA GLY A 15 12.08 -4.48 -7.27
C GLY A 15 11.84 -4.03 -5.82
N MET A 16 11.12 -2.93 -5.61
CA MET A 16 10.78 -2.43 -4.28
C MET A 16 9.66 -3.27 -3.65
N ARG A 17 9.78 -3.56 -2.34
CA ARG A 17 8.73 -4.26 -1.58
C ARG A 17 7.43 -3.46 -1.55
N LEU A 18 6.29 -4.14 -1.68
CA LEU A 18 5.00 -3.46 -1.75
C LEU A 18 4.53 -2.93 -0.39
N GLN A 19 4.86 -3.61 0.71
CA GLN A 19 4.54 -3.18 2.08
C GLN A 19 3.06 -2.83 2.26
N ILE A 20 2.17 -3.75 1.87
CA ILE A 20 0.72 -3.56 1.93
C ILE A 20 0.17 -4.33 3.14
N ASP A 21 -0.33 -3.59 4.12
CA ASP A 21 -0.95 -4.11 5.36
C ASP A 21 -2.01 -5.19 5.11
N ALA A 22 -2.85 -5.02 4.09
CA ALA A 22 -3.90 -5.98 3.75
C ALA A 22 -3.35 -7.38 3.45
N THR A 23 -2.12 -7.48 2.93
CA THR A 23 -1.48 -8.78 2.64
C THR A 23 -1.01 -9.49 3.91
N VAL A 24 -0.66 -8.74 4.96
CA VAL A 24 -0.36 -9.27 6.30
C VAL A 24 -1.65 -9.69 6.99
N GLN A 25 -2.69 -8.86 6.95
CA GLN A 25 -4.00 -9.16 7.55
C GLN A 25 -4.67 -10.39 6.93
N TYR A 26 -4.42 -10.66 5.64
CA TYR A 26 -4.87 -11.90 5.01
C TYR A 26 -4.31 -13.16 5.71
N VAL A 27 -3.10 -13.07 6.27
CA VAL A 27 -2.42 -14.19 6.94
C VAL A 27 -2.85 -14.31 8.40
N ILE A 28 -2.92 -13.18 9.11
CA ILE A 28 -3.11 -13.17 10.58
C ILE A 28 -4.56 -12.92 11.01
N GLY A 29 -5.46 -12.68 10.07
CA GLY A 29 -6.83 -12.23 10.32
C GLY A 29 -6.95 -10.71 10.40
N HIS A 30 -8.18 -10.21 10.25
CA HIS A 30 -8.46 -8.78 10.29
C HIS A 30 -8.25 -8.21 11.70
N ARG A 31 -7.59 -7.05 11.78
CA ARG A 31 -7.38 -6.30 13.01
C ARG A 31 -7.66 -4.82 12.78
N SER A 32 -8.23 -4.15 13.77
CA SER A 32 -8.44 -2.70 13.74
C SER A 32 -7.12 -1.92 13.67
N ARG A 33 -6.04 -2.48 14.22
CA ARG A 33 -4.69 -1.92 14.18
C ARG A 33 -3.66 -3.03 14.03
N LEU A 34 -2.73 -2.86 13.09
CA LEU A 34 -1.53 -3.69 12.98
C LEU A 34 -0.42 -3.17 13.88
N LEU A 35 0.29 -4.09 14.53
CA LEU A 35 1.46 -3.80 15.35
C LEU A 35 2.75 -4.15 14.60
N TYR A 36 3.89 -3.62 15.04
CA TYR A 36 5.17 -3.89 14.37
C TYR A 36 5.51 -5.39 14.32
N HIS A 37 5.24 -6.14 15.39
CA HIS A 37 5.47 -7.58 15.42
C HIS A 37 4.59 -8.35 14.42
N ASP A 38 3.42 -7.82 14.04
CA ASP A 38 2.54 -8.45 13.05
C ASP A 38 3.16 -8.40 11.66
N LEU A 39 3.92 -7.34 11.36
CA LEU A 39 4.61 -7.16 10.08
C LEU A 39 5.77 -8.15 9.88
N GLU A 40 6.18 -8.83 10.95
CA GLU A 40 7.28 -9.80 10.92
C GLU A 40 6.82 -11.22 10.59
N VAL A 41 5.50 -11.48 10.46
CA VAL A 41 4.96 -12.81 10.18
C VAL A 41 5.64 -13.48 8.98
N TYR A 42 6.05 -14.73 9.14
CA TYR A 42 6.64 -15.49 8.04
C TYR A 42 5.55 -16.07 7.15
N SER A 43 5.37 -15.50 5.96
CA SER A 43 4.42 -15.98 4.96
C SER A 43 4.82 -15.50 3.56
N PRO A 44 4.57 -16.27 2.49
CA PRO A 44 4.78 -15.80 1.12
C PRO A 44 3.85 -14.63 0.75
N TYR A 45 2.77 -14.41 1.51
CA TYR A 45 1.88 -13.26 1.33
C TYR A 45 2.42 -11.97 1.97
N ASN A 46 3.42 -12.05 2.87
CA ASN A 46 3.91 -10.86 3.56
C ASN A 46 4.79 -10.00 2.64
N THR A 47 4.18 -8.96 2.06
CA THR A 47 4.85 -8.00 1.18
C THR A 47 5.78 -7.01 1.89
N TYR A 48 5.90 -7.06 3.22
CA TYR A 48 6.99 -6.41 3.96
C TYR A 48 8.29 -7.21 3.89
N ARG A 49 8.21 -8.53 3.70
CA ARG A 49 9.36 -9.44 3.69
C ARG A 49 9.72 -9.92 2.30
N LYS A 50 8.74 -10.11 1.42
CA LYS A 50 8.91 -10.56 0.03
C LYS A 50 8.61 -9.43 -0.95
N ALA A 51 9.47 -9.26 -1.95
CA ALA A 51 9.23 -8.32 -3.05
C ALA A 51 8.32 -8.95 -4.10
N GLY A 52 7.60 -8.11 -4.87
CA GLY A 52 6.63 -8.56 -5.86
C GLY A 52 5.24 -8.86 -5.27
N LEU A 53 4.39 -9.49 -6.09
CA LEU A 53 3.04 -9.89 -5.70
C LEU A 53 3.06 -11.13 -4.80
N PRO A 54 2.06 -11.29 -3.92
CA PRO A 54 1.82 -12.55 -3.24
C PRO A 54 1.46 -13.68 -4.22
N PRO A 55 1.52 -14.97 -3.81
CA PRO A 55 1.20 -16.10 -4.69
C PRO A 55 -0.21 -16.11 -5.27
N GLY A 56 -1.16 -15.39 -4.64
CA GLY A 56 -2.54 -15.33 -5.06
C GLY A 56 -3.25 -14.07 -4.55
N PRO A 57 -4.50 -13.83 -4.99
CA PRO A 57 -5.30 -12.72 -4.52
C PRO A 57 -5.66 -12.88 -3.04
N ILE A 58 -5.79 -11.75 -2.34
CA ILE A 58 -6.18 -11.71 -0.91
C ILE A 58 -7.67 -11.46 -0.70
N CYS A 59 -8.41 -11.11 -1.75
CA CYS A 59 -9.85 -10.86 -1.72
C CYS A 59 -10.46 -10.93 -3.12
N ASN A 60 -11.78 -10.77 -3.21
CA ASN A 60 -12.52 -10.64 -4.47
C ASN A 60 -12.58 -9.16 -4.88
N PRO A 61 -11.85 -8.73 -5.93
CA PRO A 61 -11.87 -7.33 -6.36
C PRO A 61 -13.16 -7.00 -7.11
N GLY A 62 -13.67 -5.78 -6.91
CA GLY A 62 -14.71 -5.23 -7.78
C GLY A 62 -14.16 -4.80 -9.14
N LEU A 63 -15.04 -4.65 -10.14
CA LEU A 63 -14.69 -4.25 -11.51
C LEU A 63 -13.76 -3.02 -11.58
N PRO A 64 -13.98 -1.92 -10.82
CA PRO A 64 -13.09 -0.75 -10.88
C PRO A 64 -11.66 -1.03 -10.41
N CYS A 65 -11.46 -2.05 -9.56
CA CYS A 65 -10.12 -2.47 -9.14
C CYS A 65 -9.42 -3.28 -10.24
N ILE A 66 -10.17 -4.13 -10.96
CA ILE A 66 -9.66 -4.90 -12.10
C ILE A 66 -9.24 -3.95 -13.22
N GLU A 67 -10.10 -3.00 -13.57
CA GLU A 67 -9.79 -1.98 -14.59
C GLU A 67 -8.56 -1.16 -14.23
N ALA A 68 -8.42 -0.75 -12.97
CA ALA A 68 -7.24 -0.02 -12.51
C ALA A 68 -5.96 -0.88 -12.53
N ALA A 69 -6.07 -2.19 -12.31
CA ALA A 69 -4.94 -3.11 -12.40
C ALA A 69 -4.45 -3.29 -13.85
N LEU A 70 -5.38 -3.34 -14.81
CA LEU A 70 -5.08 -3.39 -16.24
C LEU A 70 -4.53 -2.04 -16.76
N ASN A 71 -5.13 -0.95 -16.31
CA ASN A 71 -4.85 0.41 -16.77
C ASN A 71 -4.44 1.34 -15.60
N PRO A 72 -3.24 1.15 -15.01
CA PRO A 72 -2.74 2.05 -13.98
C PRO A 72 -2.50 3.45 -14.55
N ALA A 73 -2.62 4.46 -13.69
CA ALA A 73 -2.28 5.83 -14.07
C ALA A 73 -0.79 5.94 -14.45
N ASP A 74 -0.46 6.80 -15.42
CA ASP A 74 0.92 7.06 -15.81
C ASP A 74 1.50 8.20 -14.97
N VAL A 75 1.96 7.84 -13.78
CA VAL A 75 2.51 8.76 -12.78
C VAL A 75 3.73 8.13 -12.10
N PRO A 76 4.71 8.91 -11.64
CA PRO A 76 5.96 8.40 -11.06
C PRO A 76 5.86 8.01 -9.57
N TYR A 77 4.69 8.08 -8.96
CA TYR A 77 4.55 7.89 -7.51
C TYR A 77 5.02 6.52 -7.02
N LEU A 78 5.69 6.52 -5.87
CA LEU A 78 6.18 5.32 -5.19
C LEU A 78 5.57 5.16 -3.79
N TYR A 79 4.94 6.19 -3.24
CA TYR A 79 4.41 6.17 -1.89
C TYR A 79 3.03 6.81 -1.85
N TYR A 80 2.22 6.37 -0.91
CA TYR A 80 0.98 7.05 -0.57
C TYR A 80 0.68 6.93 0.93
N VAL A 81 -0.04 7.92 1.46
CA VAL A 81 -0.59 7.89 2.82
C VAL A 81 -2.06 8.27 2.78
N ALA A 82 -2.90 7.52 3.50
CA ALA A 82 -4.33 7.79 3.61
C ALA A 82 -4.58 8.91 4.62
N ARG A 83 -5.53 9.79 4.31
CA ARG A 83 -6.05 10.82 5.21
C ARG A 83 -7.33 10.33 5.91
N PRO A 84 -7.69 10.91 7.08
CA PRO A 84 -8.94 10.61 7.76
C PRO A 84 -10.21 10.88 6.92
N ASP A 85 -10.13 11.83 5.98
CA ASP A 85 -11.21 12.17 5.04
C ASP A 85 -11.40 11.13 3.92
N GLY A 86 -10.60 10.06 3.89
CA GLY A 86 -10.65 9.01 2.88
C GLY A 86 -9.85 9.32 1.61
N SER A 87 -9.23 10.49 1.50
CA SER A 87 -8.31 10.81 0.40
C SER A 87 -6.91 10.24 0.63
N HIS A 88 -6.05 10.33 -0.39
CA HIS A 88 -4.65 9.89 -0.29
C HIS A 88 -3.70 10.99 -0.76
N VAL A 89 -2.54 11.10 -0.11
CA VAL A 89 -1.40 11.88 -0.61
C VAL A 89 -0.45 10.93 -1.32
N PHE A 90 -0.05 11.27 -2.54
CA PHE A 90 0.90 10.50 -3.32
C PHE A 90 2.24 11.24 -3.41
N THR A 91 3.35 10.51 -3.29
CA THR A 91 4.70 11.07 -3.30
C THR A 91 5.68 10.15 -4.02
N GLU A 92 6.75 10.73 -4.56
CA GLU A 92 7.79 10.01 -5.31
C GLU A 92 8.95 9.59 -4.41
N THR A 93 9.28 10.39 -3.40
CA THR A 93 10.43 10.15 -2.52
C THR A 93 9.99 9.76 -1.10
N LEU A 94 10.87 9.03 -0.41
CA LEU A 94 10.64 8.67 0.99
C LEU A 94 10.59 9.90 1.91
N ASN A 95 11.41 10.93 1.64
CA ASN A 95 11.43 12.16 2.42
C ASN A 95 10.09 12.90 2.35
N ASP A 96 9.49 12.96 1.16
CA ASP A 96 8.18 13.57 0.97
C ASP A 96 7.08 12.75 1.61
N HIS A 97 7.18 11.42 1.52
CA HIS A 97 6.24 10.51 2.18
C HIS A 97 6.26 10.66 3.70
N ASN A 98 7.44 10.77 4.32
CA ASN A 98 7.59 10.95 5.75
C ASN A 98 6.97 12.28 6.19
N ARG A 99 7.29 13.37 5.48
CA ARG A 99 6.70 14.70 5.75
C ARG A 99 5.17 14.69 5.58
N ALA A 100 4.66 14.04 4.53
CA ALA A 100 3.23 13.89 4.32
C ALA A 100 2.57 13.10 5.45
N THR A 101 3.22 12.03 5.93
CA THR A 101 2.74 11.20 7.04
C THR A 101 2.69 11.99 8.35
N ASP A 102 3.72 12.78 8.65
CA ASP A 102 3.73 13.65 9.83
C ASP A 102 2.63 14.71 9.75
N ASN A 103 2.45 15.33 8.58
CA ASN A 103 1.36 16.29 8.36
C ASN A 103 -0.03 15.66 8.54
N VAL A 104 -0.24 14.44 8.04
CA VAL A 104 -1.51 13.71 8.21
C VAL A 104 -1.76 13.39 9.68
N ARG A 105 -0.73 12.97 10.42
CA ARG A 105 -0.82 12.65 11.85
C ARG A 105 -1.11 13.90 12.69
N ASN A 106 -0.43 15.00 12.42
CA ASN A 106 -0.59 16.26 13.16
C ASN A 106 -1.90 16.97 12.80
N GLY A 107 -2.34 16.88 11.54
CA GLY A 107 -3.60 17.47 11.07
C GLY A 107 -4.86 16.73 11.50
N ALA A 108 -4.75 15.47 11.94
CA ALA A 108 -5.87 14.71 12.51
C ALA A 108 -6.21 15.09 13.96
N GLY A 109 -5.44 16.00 14.57
CA GLY A 109 -5.57 16.44 15.97
C GLY A 109 -6.18 17.83 16.19
N ASN A 110 -6.70 18.49 15.15
CA ASN A 110 -7.41 19.77 15.23
C ASN A 110 -8.87 19.63 14.81
#